data_AF-A0A2M7IZW5-F1
#
_entry.id   AF-A0A2M7IZW5-F1
#
_cell.length_a   1.000
_cell.length_b   1.000
_cell.length_c   1.000
_cell.angle_alpha   90.00
_cell.angle_beta   90.00
_cell.angle_gamma   90.00
#
_symmetry.space_group_name_H-M   'P 1'
#
loop_
_entity.id
_entity.type
_entity.pdbx_description
1 polymer ?
#
loop_
_entity_poly.entity_id
_entity_poly.type
_entity_poly.pdbx_seq_one_letter_code
_entity_poly.pdbx_strand_id
1 'polypeptide(L)'
;ERFVLKGALLFRLWFELTQRPTRDADFLGFGSAEPEEFAEVFREIANMAEEDGLVIDAQSVKVEDIRKAAGYPGVRVSMTATLDGARIPVQCDIGFGDAVTPAPLQQSYPTLLDMPAPVLAVYPLETVVAEKLEAIVKLAGFNSRVKDYFDLWVLVRFEHLDHSLLPVAIQATFAHRNTALPLSLPVGLSPSFAEDRQAMWQAFLTRSTLTAPPLAEVLDELRTQCWPELQAAANTKEN
;
A
#
# COMPACT_ATOMS: atom_id res chain seq x y z
N GLU A 1 6.55 8.29 15.70
CA GLU A 1 5.14 8.66 16.01
C GLU A 1 4.44 9.48 14.93
N ARG A 2 5.13 10.34 14.16
CA ARG A 2 4.52 11.13 13.06
C ARG A 2 4.12 10.33 11.81
N PHE A 3 4.58 9.09 11.66
CA PHE A 3 4.42 8.29 10.46
C PHE A 3 3.89 6.90 10.74
N VAL A 4 3.05 6.41 9.84
CA VAL A 4 2.57 5.03 9.80
C VAL A 4 2.92 4.44 8.43
N LEU A 5 3.64 3.33 8.41
CA LEU A 5 4.03 2.65 7.19
C LEU A 5 2.80 2.06 6.50
N LYS A 6 2.74 2.23 5.18
CA LYS A 6 1.69 1.66 4.32
C LYS A 6 2.26 1.17 2.99
N GLY A 7 1.37 0.70 2.12
CA GLY A 7 1.72 0.29 0.77
C GLY A 7 2.53 -1.01 0.72
N ALA A 8 3.34 -1.15 -0.32
CA ALA A 8 3.93 -2.44 -0.69
C ALA A 8 5.01 -2.94 0.29
N LEU A 9 5.62 -2.06 1.10
CA LEU A 9 6.60 -2.48 2.10
C LEU A 9 5.97 -3.35 3.20
N LEU A 10 4.67 -3.21 3.48
CA LEU A 10 3.97 -4.07 4.45
C LEU A 10 3.99 -5.55 4.08
N PHE A 11 4.11 -5.87 2.79
CA PHE A 11 4.20 -7.26 2.34
C PHE A 11 5.43 -7.98 2.89
N ARG A 12 6.48 -7.26 3.32
CA ARG A 12 7.64 -7.87 4.00
C ARG A 12 7.33 -8.35 5.41
N LEU A 13 6.34 -7.75 6.09
CA LEU A 13 5.91 -8.19 7.43
C LEU A 13 5.15 -9.51 7.36
N TRP A 14 4.34 -9.67 6.32
CA TRP A 14 3.42 -10.79 6.14
C TRP A 14 4.07 -11.95 5.38
N PHE A 15 4.97 -11.64 4.45
CA PHE A 15 5.57 -12.64 3.57
C PHE A 15 7.10 -12.57 3.59
N GLU A 16 7.74 -13.74 3.72
CA GLU A 16 9.19 -13.87 3.61
C GLU A 16 9.64 -13.55 2.16
N LEU A 17 10.01 -12.28 1.96
CA LEU A 17 10.91 -11.71 0.94
C LEU A 17 10.60 -11.90 -0.57
N THR A 18 9.51 -12.55 -0.96
CA THR A 18 9.41 -13.07 -2.36
C THR A 18 8.35 -12.44 -3.26
N GLN A 19 7.56 -11.47 -2.80
CA GLN A 19 6.34 -11.14 -3.55
C GLN A 19 6.51 -10.06 -4.63
N ARG A 20 7.54 -9.18 -4.58
CA ARG A 20 7.98 -8.25 -5.67
C ARG A 20 8.91 -7.13 -5.14
N PRO A 21 9.90 -6.65 -5.92
CA PRO A 21 10.68 -5.46 -5.54
C PRO A 21 9.79 -4.22 -5.43
N THR A 22 9.79 -3.56 -4.26
CA THR A 22 9.26 -2.20 -4.10
C THR A 22 10.42 -1.21 -4.01
N ARG A 23 10.31 -0.11 -4.75
CA ARG A 23 11.34 0.93 -4.79
C ARG A 23 11.07 2.07 -3.81
N ASP A 24 9.81 2.23 -3.46
CA ASP A 24 9.32 3.39 -2.73
C ASP A 24 8.81 2.93 -1.36
N ALA A 25 9.02 3.77 -0.35
CA ALA A 25 8.38 3.65 0.94
C ALA A 25 7.17 4.59 0.99
N ASP A 26 5.98 4.06 1.28
CA ASP A 26 4.77 4.87 1.44
C ASP A 26 4.43 5.00 2.93
N PHE A 27 4.10 6.22 3.35
CA PHE A 27 3.69 6.51 4.72
C PHE A 27 2.38 7.31 4.74
N LEU A 28 1.61 7.15 5.81
CA LEU A 28 0.66 8.15 6.28
C LEU A 28 1.39 9.05 7.28
N GLY A 29 1.38 10.36 7.02
CA GLY A 29 1.89 11.38 7.91
C GLY A 29 0.79 12.03 8.76
N PHE A 30 1.16 12.44 9.96
CA PHE A 30 0.34 13.27 10.84
C PHE A 30 1.02 14.62 11.14
N GLY A 31 0.19 15.66 11.34
CA GLY A 31 0.65 17.02 11.62
C GLY A 31 0.85 17.84 10.35
N SER A 32 1.85 18.73 10.37
CA SER A 32 2.19 19.63 9.26
C SER A 32 2.63 18.85 8.02
N ALA A 33 2.16 19.32 6.86
CA ALA A 33 2.53 18.82 5.53
C ALA A 33 3.55 19.75 4.85
N GLU A 34 4.15 20.70 5.57
CA GLU A 34 5.07 21.70 5.02
C GLU A 34 6.39 21.05 4.57
N PRO A 35 6.76 21.14 3.27
CA PRO A 35 7.95 20.50 2.71
C PRO A 35 9.26 20.80 3.44
N GLU A 36 9.43 22.03 3.93
CA GLU A 36 10.64 22.46 4.63
C GLU A 36 10.88 21.67 5.91
N GLU A 37 9.84 21.37 6.69
CA GLU A 37 9.95 20.53 7.89
C GLU A 37 10.43 19.12 7.53
N PHE A 38 9.94 18.56 6.42
CA PHE A 38 10.37 17.25 5.94
C PHE A 38 11.82 17.26 5.50
N ALA A 39 12.29 18.34 4.87
CA ALA A 39 13.68 18.43 4.44
C ALA A 39 14.64 18.38 5.62
N GLU A 40 14.33 19.04 6.73
CA GLU A 40 15.15 19.01 7.95
C GLU A 40 15.15 17.62 8.58
N VAL A 41 13.97 17.04 8.82
CA VAL A 41 13.82 15.70 9.42
C VAL A 41 14.56 14.64 8.60
N PHE A 42 14.41 14.65 7.28
CA PHE A 42 15.07 13.64 6.44
C PHE A 42 16.58 13.89 6.28
N ARG A 43 17.07 15.13 6.44
CA ARG A 43 18.52 15.38 6.55
C ARG A 43 19.07 14.85 7.87
N GLU A 44 18.34 14.99 8.97
CA GLU A 44 18.73 14.40 10.25
C GLU A 44 18.81 12.86 10.14
N ILE A 45 17.78 12.24 9.57
CA ILE A 45 17.76 10.78 9.30
C ILE A 45 18.94 10.37 8.41
N ALA A 46 19.22 11.11 7.34
CA ALA A 46 20.34 10.81 6.44
C ALA A 46 21.72 10.92 7.12
N ASN A 47 21.84 11.69 8.21
CA ASN A 47 23.06 11.82 9.00
C ASN A 47 23.17 10.80 10.15
N MET A 48 22.14 9.97 10.37
CA MET A 48 22.24 8.87 11.33
C MET A 48 23.22 7.82 10.77
N ALA A 49 24.29 7.56 11.52
CA ALA A 49 25.31 6.60 11.12
C ALA A 49 25.00 5.23 11.73
N GLU A 50 24.93 4.22 10.86
CA GLU A 50 24.75 2.82 11.24
C GLU A 50 25.87 1.98 10.62
N GLU A 51 26.21 0.84 11.24
CA GLU A 51 27.23 -0.08 10.72
C GLU A 51 26.64 -1.06 9.68
N ASP A 52 25.88 -0.55 8.72
CA ASP A 52 25.21 -1.33 7.67
C ASP A 52 25.86 -1.17 6.27
N GLY A 53 26.90 -0.33 6.18
CA GLY A 53 27.64 -0.03 4.96
C GLY A 53 26.94 0.95 4.01
N LEU A 54 25.74 1.42 4.36
CA LEU A 54 24.98 2.39 3.58
C LEU A 54 25.41 3.82 3.97
N VAL A 55 25.67 4.66 2.97
CA VAL A 55 25.92 6.09 3.19
C VAL A 55 24.86 6.89 2.47
N ILE A 56 24.01 7.60 3.23
CA ILE A 56 22.97 8.46 2.67
C ILE A 56 23.53 9.89 2.51
N ASP A 57 23.45 10.45 1.31
CA ASP A 57 23.86 11.83 1.06
C ASP A 57 22.79 12.80 1.55
N ALA A 58 22.98 13.38 2.73
CA ALA A 58 22.07 14.38 3.30
C ALA A 58 21.90 15.64 2.41
N GLN A 59 22.88 15.98 1.58
CA GLN A 59 22.76 17.11 0.64
C GLN A 59 21.89 16.77 -0.56
N SER A 60 21.69 15.48 -0.85
CA SER A 60 20.83 15.01 -1.93
C SER A 60 19.33 15.02 -1.58
N VAL A 61 18.96 15.30 -0.32
CA VAL A 61 17.57 15.34 0.13
C VAL A 61 16.80 16.42 -0.64
N LYS A 62 15.81 15.97 -1.40
CA LYS A 62 14.85 16.82 -2.13
C LYS A 62 13.45 16.50 -1.69
N VAL A 63 12.67 17.55 -1.45
CA VAL A 63 11.28 17.45 -1.04
C VAL A 63 10.41 18.15 -2.07
N GLU A 64 9.37 17.45 -2.52
CA GLU A 64 8.45 17.93 -3.53
C GLU A 64 7.02 17.72 -3.06
N ASP A 65 6.16 18.72 -3.28
CA ASP A 65 4.72 18.55 -3.12
C ASP A 65 4.20 17.62 -4.21
N ILE A 66 3.45 16.60 -3.78
CA ILE A 66 2.74 15.69 -4.67
C ILE A 66 1.25 15.70 -4.33
N ARG A 67 0.41 15.51 -5.35
CA ARG A 67 -1.00 15.19 -5.14
C ARG A 67 -1.19 13.70 -5.22
N LYS A 68 -1.64 13.07 -4.13
CA LYS A 68 -2.00 11.65 -4.15
C LYS A 68 -3.31 11.45 -4.94
N ALA A 69 -3.55 10.22 -5.39
CA ALA A 69 -4.67 9.87 -6.27
C ALA A 69 -6.07 10.18 -5.69
N ALA A 70 -6.17 10.35 -4.37
CA ALA A 70 -7.41 10.72 -3.67
C ALA A 70 -7.60 12.25 -3.52
N GLY A 71 -6.70 13.07 -4.06
CA GLY A 71 -6.79 14.53 -4.02
C GLY A 71 -6.19 15.18 -2.77
N TYR A 72 -5.72 14.37 -1.82
CA TYR A 72 -5.05 14.86 -0.62
C TYR A 72 -3.62 15.36 -0.89
N PRO A 73 -3.15 16.34 -0.08
CA PRO A 73 -1.75 16.74 -0.10
C PRO A 73 -0.87 15.55 0.25
N GLY A 74 0.31 15.55 -0.33
CA GLY A 74 1.35 14.58 -0.03
C GLY A 74 2.70 15.21 -0.30
N VAL A 75 3.72 14.61 0.31
CA VAL A 75 5.10 15.03 0.19
C VAL A 75 5.90 13.86 -0.34
N ARG A 76 6.70 14.09 -1.37
CA ARG A 76 7.71 13.14 -1.84
C ARG A 76 9.07 13.61 -1.37
N VAL A 77 9.76 12.74 -0.64
CA VAL A 77 11.16 12.92 -0.29
C VAL A 77 11.98 11.96 -1.14
N SER A 78 13.03 12.49 -1.77
CA SER A 78 14.01 11.69 -2.50
C SER A 78 15.42 11.97 -1.99
N MET A 79 16.25 10.94 -1.95
CA MET A 79 17.65 11.02 -1.55
C MET A 79 18.46 9.96 -2.30
N THR A 80 19.77 10.10 -2.28
CA THR A 80 20.72 9.15 -2.86
C THR A 80 21.52 8.51 -1.75
N ALA A 81 21.50 7.18 -1.70
CA ALA A 81 22.39 6.39 -0.87
C ALA A 81 23.50 5.76 -1.73
N THR A 82 24.61 5.42 -1.10
CA THR A 82 25.68 4.62 -1.70
C THR A 82 26.00 3.39 -0.87
N LEU A 83 26.26 2.28 -1.55
CA LEU A 83 26.70 1.03 -0.94
C LEU A 83 27.80 0.45 -1.84
N ASP A 84 29.04 0.35 -1.33
CA ASP A 84 30.21 -0.11 -2.07
C ASP A 84 30.35 0.53 -3.48
N GLY A 85 30.16 1.86 -3.55
CA GLY A 85 30.21 2.64 -4.78
C GLY A 85 28.97 2.58 -5.69
N ALA A 86 28.02 1.66 -5.43
CA ALA A 86 26.74 1.64 -6.14
C ALA A 86 25.84 2.78 -5.64
N ARG A 87 25.24 3.55 -6.57
CA ARG A 87 24.27 4.60 -6.25
C ARG A 87 22.85 4.04 -6.21
N ILE A 88 22.16 4.28 -5.11
CA ILE A 88 20.83 3.76 -4.82
C ILE A 88 19.89 4.96 -4.60
N PRO A 89 18.96 5.24 -5.53
CA PRO A 89 17.92 6.23 -5.28
C PRO A 89 16.95 5.68 -4.22
N VAL A 90 16.63 6.51 -3.23
CA VAL A 90 15.66 6.23 -2.17
C VAL A 90 14.53 7.23 -2.28
N GLN A 91 13.29 6.74 -2.24
CA GLN A 91 12.09 7.56 -2.33
C GLN A 91 11.12 7.21 -1.21
N CYS A 92 10.66 8.24 -0.50
CA CYS A 92 9.62 8.16 0.52
C CYS A 92 8.45 9.05 0.10
N ASP A 93 7.26 8.46 -0.06
CA ASP A 93 6.03 9.18 -0.33
C ASP A 93 5.18 9.23 0.94
N ILE A 94 4.84 10.43 1.39
CA ILE A 94 4.05 10.66 2.59
C ILE A 94 2.71 11.26 2.16
N GLY A 95 1.63 10.49 2.34
CA GLY A 95 0.27 10.99 2.18
C GLY A 95 -0.30 11.49 3.50
N PHE A 96 -1.27 12.40 3.44
CA PHE A 96 -1.97 12.90 4.62
C PHE A 96 -3.47 12.67 4.51
N GLY A 97 -4.12 12.56 5.67
CA GLY A 97 -5.57 12.57 5.79
C GLY A 97 -6.24 11.21 5.75
N ASP A 98 -5.60 10.15 5.23
CA ASP A 98 -6.24 8.83 5.11
C ASP A 98 -6.81 8.33 6.45
N ALA A 99 -8.01 7.75 6.39
CA ALA A 99 -8.58 7.01 7.51
C ALA A 99 -7.87 5.65 7.67
N VAL A 100 -7.55 5.29 8.91
CA VAL A 100 -6.97 3.98 9.26
C VAL A 100 -7.92 3.30 10.23
N THR A 101 -8.44 2.14 9.85
CA THR A 101 -9.43 1.38 10.62
C THR A 101 -9.17 -0.12 10.47
N PRO A 102 -8.92 -0.87 11.56
CA PRO A 102 -8.75 -0.40 12.96
C PRO A 102 -7.55 0.55 13.13
N ALA A 103 -7.27 0.99 14.35
CA ALA A 103 -6.12 1.88 14.61
C ALA A 103 -4.78 1.25 14.15
N PRO A 104 -3.76 2.06 13.78
CA PRO A 104 -2.44 1.56 13.42
C PRO A 104 -1.85 0.60 14.46
N LEU A 105 -1.14 -0.43 14.00
CA LEU A 105 -0.52 -1.45 14.84
C LEU A 105 0.98 -1.17 15.00
N GLN A 106 1.55 -1.48 16.17
CA GLN A 106 3.01 -1.49 16.34
C GLN A 106 3.55 -2.86 15.95
N GLN A 107 4.47 -2.91 14.99
CA GLN A 107 5.04 -4.15 14.48
C GLN A 107 6.56 -4.09 14.43
N SER A 108 7.20 -5.19 14.81
CA SER A 108 8.64 -5.40 14.64
C SER A 108 8.93 -5.67 13.16
N TYR A 109 9.61 -4.76 12.48
CA TYR A 109 9.82 -4.83 11.05
C TYR A 109 11.08 -5.64 10.70
N PRO A 110 11.04 -6.57 9.73
CA PRO A 110 12.16 -7.45 9.43
C PRO A 110 13.37 -6.68 8.89
N THR A 111 14.54 -7.08 9.35
CA THR A 111 15.84 -6.54 8.92
C THR A 111 16.49 -7.46 7.89
N LEU A 112 17.35 -6.88 7.04
CA LEU A 112 18.16 -7.66 6.10
C LEU A 112 19.45 -8.18 6.74
N LEU A 113 20.02 -7.40 7.66
CA LEU A 113 21.20 -7.74 8.45
C LEU A 113 20.78 -8.18 9.86
N ASP A 114 21.71 -8.81 10.58
CA ASP A 114 21.57 -9.18 12.00
C ASP A 114 21.61 -7.94 12.92
N MET A 115 20.68 -7.01 12.68
CA MET A 115 20.50 -5.77 13.42
C MET A 115 19.18 -5.82 14.20
N PRO A 116 19.04 -5.03 15.28
CA PRO A 116 17.78 -4.93 16.00
C PRO A 116 16.63 -4.53 15.07
N ALA A 117 15.54 -5.30 15.10
CA ALA A 117 14.36 -5.00 14.31
C ALA A 117 13.69 -3.70 14.80
N PRO A 118 13.48 -2.69 13.92
CA PRO A 118 12.80 -1.47 14.32
C PRO A 118 11.31 -1.74 14.57
N VAL A 119 10.73 -1.06 15.55
CA VAL A 119 9.28 -1.10 15.81
C VAL A 119 8.63 0.06 15.08
N LEU A 120 7.73 -0.24 14.15
CA LEU A 120 7.04 0.74 13.32
C LEU A 120 5.54 0.71 13.58
N ALA A 121 4.91 1.87 13.53
CA ALA A 121 3.46 1.95 13.34
C ALA A 121 3.14 1.57 11.90
N VAL A 122 2.18 0.66 11.68
CA VAL A 122 1.82 0.14 10.35
C VAL A 122 0.32 0.15 10.15
N TYR A 123 -0.13 0.20 8.89
CA TYR A 123 -1.54 -0.04 8.57
C TYR A 123 -1.92 -1.47 8.97
N PRO A 124 -3.09 -1.67 9.62
CA PRO A 124 -3.64 -2.99 9.78
C PRO A 124 -4.04 -3.56 8.41
N LEU A 125 -4.09 -4.88 8.33
CA LEU A 125 -4.37 -5.62 7.11
C LEU A 125 -5.71 -5.21 6.49
N GLU A 126 -6.74 -5.00 7.32
CA GLU A 126 -8.09 -4.64 6.91
C GLU A 126 -8.12 -3.28 6.20
N THR A 127 -7.34 -2.30 6.67
CA THR A 127 -7.22 -1.00 5.98
C THR A 127 -6.56 -1.17 4.62
N VAL A 128 -5.50 -2.00 4.52
CA VAL A 128 -4.81 -2.24 3.23
C VAL A 128 -5.74 -2.90 2.22
N VAL A 129 -6.52 -3.90 2.65
CA VAL A 129 -7.53 -4.55 1.80
C VAL A 129 -8.62 -3.56 1.40
N ALA A 130 -9.15 -2.77 2.35
CA ALA A 130 -10.17 -1.75 2.09
C ALA A 130 -9.72 -0.72 1.05
N GLU A 131 -8.48 -0.21 1.13
CA GLU A 131 -7.94 0.74 0.14
C GLU A 131 -7.83 0.14 -1.26
N LYS A 132 -7.43 -1.13 -1.36
CA LYS A 132 -7.32 -1.83 -2.65
C LYS A 132 -8.71 -2.09 -3.26
N LEU A 133 -9.70 -2.47 -2.44
CA LEU A 133 -11.08 -2.63 -2.88
C LEU A 133 -11.69 -1.30 -3.33
N GLU A 134 -11.45 -0.21 -2.59
CA GLU A 134 -11.88 1.14 -2.97
C GLU A 134 -11.31 1.54 -4.33
N ALA A 135 -10.01 1.30 -4.57
CA ALA A 135 -9.39 1.58 -5.85
C ALA A 135 -10.00 0.78 -7.01
N ILE A 136 -10.34 -0.51 -6.79
CA ILE A 136 -11.02 -1.35 -7.79
C ILE A 136 -12.39 -0.80 -8.13
N VAL A 137 -13.17 -0.38 -7.12
CA VAL A 137 -14.51 0.20 -7.33
C VAL A 137 -14.43 1.54 -8.04
N LYS A 138 -13.60 2.46 -7.53
CA LYS A 138 -13.48 3.83 -8.05
C LYS A 138 -13.02 3.88 -9.50
N LEU A 139 -12.09 3.01 -9.89
CA LEU A 139 -11.52 3.02 -11.24
C LEU A 139 -12.38 2.27 -12.28
N ALA A 140 -13.43 1.56 -11.85
CA ALA A 140 -14.55 1.05 -12.67
C ALA A 140 -14.20 0.52 -14.09
N GLY A 141 -13.09 -0.21 -14.24
CA GLY A 141 -12.67 -0.79 -15.52
C GLY A 141 -11.60 -0.02 -16.30
N PHE A 142 -11.30 1.23 -15.95
CA PHE A 142 -10.16 2.01 -16.51
C PHE A 142 -8.80 1.60 -15.91
N ASN A 143 -8.78 0.53 -15.11
CA ASN A 143 -7.67 0.19 -14.24
C ASN A 143 -6.48 -0.44 -14.99
N SER A 144 -5.31 0.21 -14.95
CA SER A 144 -4.01 -0.33 -15.38
C SER A 144 -3.23 -1.03 -14.25
N ARG A 145 -3.74 -0.98 -13.02
CA ARG A 145 -3.09 -1.48 -11.80
C ARG A 145 -3.45 -2.95 -11.55
N VAL A 146 -3.18 -3.82 -12.51
CA VAL A 146 -3.32 -5.29 -12.34
C VAL A 146 -2.57 -5.82 -11.10
N LYS A 147 -1.52 -5.11 -10.64
CA LYS A 147 -0.81 -5.43 -9.40
C LYS A 147 -1.70 -5.44 -8.15
N ASP A 148 -2.75 -4.60 -8.10
CA ASP A 148 -3.59 -4.50 -6.91
C ASP A 148 -4.44 -5.77 -6.73
N TYR A 149 -4.76 -6.47 -7.82
CA TYR A 149 -5.41 -7.78 -7.81
C TYR A 149 -4.48 -8.87 -7.31
N PHE A 150 -3.21 -8.85 -7.73
CA PHE A 150 -2.20 -9.79 -7.21
C PHE A 150 -2.01 -9.59 -5.71
N ASP A 151 -1.81 -8.35 -5.30
CA ASP A 151 -1.65 -7.99 -3.90
C ASP A 151 -2.86 -8.45 -3.06
N LEU A 152 -4.10 -8.14 -3.50
CA LEU A 152 -5.30 -8.62 -2.82
C LEU A 152 -5.38 -10.15 -2.78
N TRP A 153 -5.11 -10.81 -3.90
CA TRP A 153 -5.18 -12.27 -4.01
C TRP A 153 -4.23 -12.96 -3.03
N VAL A 154 -3.01 -12.43 -2.90
CA VAL A 154 -2.04 -12.91 -1.91
C VAL A 154 -2.55 -12.66 -0.49
N LEU A 155 -3.03 -11.44 -0.19
CA LEU A 155 -3.51 -11.10 1.16
C LEU A 155 -4.69 -11.99 1.59
N VAL A 156 -5.72 -12.16 0.76
CA VAL A 156 -6.90 -12.96 1.13
C VAL A 156 -6.61 -14.45 1.28
N ARG A 157 -5.50 -14.94 0.71
CA ARG A 157 -5.16 -16.35 0.69
C ARG A 157 -4.21 -16.75 1.81
N PHE A 158 -3.29 -15.87 2.17
CA PHE A 158 -2.19 -16.19 3.08
C PHE A 158 -2.30 -15.50 4.44
N GLU A 159 -3.12 -14.45 4.55
CA GLU A 159 -3.36 -13.78 5.82
C GLU A 159 -4.76 -14.05 6.36
N HIS A 160 -4.92 -13.90 7.66
CA HIS A 160 -6.22 -14.00 8.32
C HIS A 160 -6.87 -12.62 8.40
N LEU A 161 -7.96 -12.43 7.64
CA LEU A 161 -8.77 -11.22 7.70
C LEU A 161 -9.80 -11.34 8.83
N ASP A 162 -9.85 -10.33 9.70
CA ASP A 162 -10.95 -10.22 10.66
C ASP A 162 -12.22 -9.75 9.94
N HIS A 163 -13.10 -10.70 9.64
CA HIS A 163 -14.40 -10.46 8.99
C HIS A 163 -15.37 -9.59 9.81
N SER A 164 -15.08 -9.32 11.09
CA SER A 164 -15.85 -8.35 11.87
C SER A 164 -15.35 -6.92 11.69
N LEU A 165 -14.05 -6.75 11.37
CA LEU A 165 -13.41 -5.44 11.20
C LEU A 165 -13.33 -5.00 9.74
N LEU A 166 -13.21 -5.93 8.80
CA LEU A 166 -13.04 -5.61 7.38
C LEU A 166 -14.21 -4.79 6.80
N PRO A 167 -15.50 -5.08 7.07
CA PRO A 167 -16.60 -4.22 6.62
C PRO A 167 -16.52 -2.79 7.16
N VAL A 168 -16.06 -2.63 8.41
CA VAL A 168 -15.89 -1.33 9.06
C VAL A 168 -14.75 -0.55 8.41
N ALA A 169 -13.62 -1.22 8.12
CA ALA A 169 -12.48 -0.65 7.42
C ALA A 169 -12.85 -0.20 5.99
N ILE A 170 -13.64 -1.02 5.29
CA ILE A 170 -14.20 -0.71 3.97
C ILE A 170 -15.07 0.54 4.06
N GLN A 171 -16.04 0.59 4.97
CA GLN A 171 -16.93 1.74 5.12
C GLN A 171 -16.15 3.03 5.41
N ALA A 172 -15.23 2.99 6.38
CA ALA A 172 -14.41 4.14 6.75
C ALA A 172 -13.55 4.64 5.57
N THR A 173 -12.90 3.73 4.84
CA THR A 173 -12.07 4.06 3.68
C THR A 173 -12.89 4.68 2.55
N PHE A 174 -14.03 4.07 2.21
CA PHE A 174 -14.90 4.54 1.12
C PHE A 174 -15.52 5.90 1.44
N ALA A 175 -16.05 6.07 2.65
CA ALA A 175 -16.59 7.34 3.12
C ALA A 175 -15.53 8.45 3.11
N HIS A 176 -14.34 8.16 3.65
CA HIS A 176 -13.24 9.10 3.67
C HIS A 176 -12.85 9.55 2.25
N ARG A 177 -12.77 8.61 1.29
CA ARG A 177 -12.38 8.89 -0.09
C ARG A 177 -13.51 9.37 -1.00
N ASN A 178 -14.70 9.59 -0.45
CA ASN A 178 -15.92 9.96 -1.19
C ASN A 178 -16.25 9.00 -2.34
N THR A 179 -16.01 7.70 -2.13
CA THR A 179 -16.36 6.64 -3.06
C THR A 179 -17.61 5.93 -2.55
N ALA A 180 -18.68 5.91 -3.36
CA ALA A 180 -19.90 5.21 -2.98
C ALA A 180 -19.67 3.70 -2.91
N LEU A 181 -20.23 3.06 -1.88
CA LEU A 181 -20.22 1.60 -1.78
C LEU A 181 -21.06 0.99 -2.91
N PRO A 182 -20.55 -0.05 -3.60
CA PRO A 182 -21.21 -0.62 -4.76
C PRO A 182 -22.47 -1.41 -4.34
N LEU A 183 -23.61 -1.11 -4.97
CA LEU A 183 -24.87 -1.85 -4.77
C LEU A 183 -24.95 -3.14 -5.60
N SER A 184 -24.07 -3.29 -6.58
CA SER A 184 -23.95 -4.44 -7.48
C SER A 184 -22.48 -4.80 -7.67
N LEU A 185 -22.21 -6.00 -8.22
CA LEU A 185 -20.84 -6.45 -8.47
C LEU A 185 -20.04 -5.38 -9.25
N PRO A 186 -18.91 -4.88 -8.71
CA PRO A 186 -18.07 -3.90 -9.39
C PRO A 186 -17.54 -4.43 -10.73
N VAL A 187 -17.47 -3.57 -11.75
CA VAL A 187 -16.91 -3.91 -13.07
C VAL A 187 -15.50 -4.48 -12.94
N GLY A 188 -14.67 -3.92 -12.04
CA GLY A 188 -13.32 -4.42 -11.80
C GLY A 188 -13.24 -5.82 -11.19
N LEU A 189 -14.36 -6.44 -10.80
CA LEU A 189 -14.43 -7.83 -10.34
C LEU A 189 -15.26 -8.70 -11.31
N SER A 190 -15.67 -8.18 -12.48
CA SER A 190 -16.51 -8.94 -13.41
C SER A 190 -15.69 -9.93 -14.26
N PRO A 191 -16.33 -11.01 -14.78
CA PRO A 191 -15.68 -11.90 -15.75
C PRO A 191 -15.19 -11.18 -17.00
N SER A 192 -15.96 -10.24 -17.54
CA SER A 192 -15.58 -9.47 -18.73
C SER A 192 -14.31 -8.64 -18.51
N PHE A 193 -14.11 -8.11 -17.29
CA PHE A 193 -12.88 -7.40 -16.95
C PHE A 193 -11.66 -8.32 -16.93
N ALA A 194 -11.81 -9.57 -16.46
CA ALA A 194 -10.72 -10.55 -16.49
C ALA A 194 -10.26 -10.83 -17.92
N GLU A 195 -11.20 -11.05 -18.84
CA GLU A 195 -10.93 -11.28 -20.26
C GLU A 195 -10.18 -10.08 -20.86
N ASP A 196 -10.70 -8.87 -20.65
CA ASP A 196 -10.16 -7.61 -21.17
C ASP A 196 -8.75 -7.25 -20.62
N ARG A 197 -8.35 -7.83 -19.47
CA ARG A 197 -7.12 -7.47 -18.76
C ARG A 197 -6.13 -8.63 -18.63
N GLN A 198 -6.47 -9.81 -19.13
CA GLN A 198 -5.62 -11.01 -19.06
C GLN A 198 -4.23 -10.79 -19.68
N ALA A 199 -4.14 -10.11 -20.82
CA ALA A 199 -2.84 -9.83 -21.45
C ALA A 199 -1.95 -8.92 -20.56
N MET A 200 -2.56 -7.93 -19.91
CA MET A 200 -1.84 -7.03 -18.99
C MET A 200 -1.42 -7.74 -17.71
N TRP A 201 -2.26 -8.65 -17.20
CA TRP A 201 -1.94 -9.53 -16.08
C TRP A 201 -0.70 -10.40 -16.37
N GLN A 202 -0.67 -11.08 -17.52
CA GLN A 202 0.47 -11.92 -17.91
C GLN A 202 1.76 -11.11 -18.10
N ALA A 203 1.66 -9.92 -18.70
CA ALA A 203 2.79 -9.01 -18.83
C ALA A 203 3.31 -8.53 -17.45
N PHE A 204 2.41 -8.28 -16.50
CA PHE A 204 2.76 -7.91 -15.14
C PHE A 204 3.47 -9.06 -14.40
N LEU A 205 2.95 -10.29 -14.46
CA LEU A 205 3.55 -11.47 -13.84
C LEU A 205 4.95 -11.73 -14.40
N THR A 206 5.09 -11.74 -15.72
CA THR A 206 6.38 -11.95 -16.40
C THR A 206 7.42 -10.90 -15.99
N ARG A 207 7.06 -9.61 -16.05
CA ARG A 207 7.99 -8.52 -15.70
C ARG A 207 8.38 -8.52 -14.22
N SER A 208 7.51 -9.02 -13.36
CA SER A 208 7.74 -9.06 -11.91
C SER A 208 8.31 -10.39 -11.45
N THR A 209 8.51 -11.36 -12.36
CA THR A 209 8.95 -12.74 -12.08
C THR A 209 8.03 -13.43 -11.05
N LEU A 210 6.72 -13.22 -11.18
CA LEU A 210 5.70 -13.76 -10.27
C LEU A 210 4.94 -14.89 -10.94
N THR A 211 4.43 -15.81 -10.12
CA THR A 211 3.55 -16.89 -10.55
C THR A 211 2.19 -16.73 -9.89
N ALA A 212 1.14 -16.72 -10.70
CA ALA A 212 -0.24 -16.72 -10.23
C ALA A 212 -1.16 -17.35 -11.29
N PRO A 213 -2.37 -17.78 -10.92
CA PRO A 213 -3.37 -18.26 -11.86
C PRO A 213 -3.76 -17.20 -12.93
N PRO A 214 -4.50 -17.59 -13.98
CA PRO A 214 -5.17 -16.64 -14.86
C PRO A 214 -6.01 -15.62 -14.07
N LEU A 215 -6.14 -14.40 -14.61
CA LEU A 215 -6.84 -13.33 -13.91
C LEU A 215 -8.29 -13.69 -13.58
N ALA A 216 -8.95 -14.48 -14.45
CA ALA A 216 -10.31 -14.96 -14.20
C ALA A 216 -10.41 -15.77 -12.90
N GLU A 217 -9.50 -16.72 -12.68
CA GLU A 217 -9.47 -17.53 -11.46
C GLU A 217 -9.15 -16.67 -10.22
N VAL A 218 -8.24 -15.70 -10.37
CA VAL A 218 -7.95 -14.73 -9.31
C VAL A 218 -9.19 -13.89 -8.95
N LEU A 219 -9.92 -13.39 -9.95
CA LEU A 219 -11.15 -12.63 -9.70
C LEU A 219 -12.27 -13.50 -9.10
N ASP A 220 -12.35 -14.78 -9.44
CA ASP A 220 -13.32 -15.70 -8.85
C ASP A 220 -13.07 -15.89 -7.35
N GLU A 221 -11.81 -16.06 -6.95
CA GLU A 221 -11.40 -16.14 -5.55
C GLU A 221 -11.66 -14.82 -4.82
N LEU A 222 -11.24 -13.69 -5.41
CA LEU A 222 -11.48 -12.35 -4.85
C LEU A 222 -12.98 -12.03 -4.73
N ARG A 223 -13.81 -12.43 -5.69
CA ARG A 223 -15.26 -12.27 -5.58
C ARG A 223 -15.82 -13.08 -4.42
N THR A 224 -15.37 -14.33 -4.26
CA THR A 224 -15.86 -15.20 -3.20
C THR A 224 -15.54 -14.63 -1.81
N GLN A 225 -14.33 -14.08 -1.65
CA GLN A 225 -13.87 -13.56 -0.35
C GLN A 225 -14.29 -12.11 -0.08
N CYS A 226 -14.19 -11.21 -1.06
CA CYS A 226 -14.34 -9.78 -0.83
C CYS A 226 -15.72 -9.22 -1.17
N TRP A 227 -16.50 -9.88 -2.03
CA TRP A 227 -17.85 -9.39 -2.37
C TRP A 227 -18.80 -9.41 -1.16
N PRO A 228 -18.85 -10.48 -0.34
CA PRO A 228 -19.67 -10.47 0.88
C PRO A 228 -19.31 -9.34 1.84
N GLU A 229 -18.03 -8.99 1.95
CA GLU A 229 -17.53 -7.91 2.81
C GLU A 229 -17.96 -6.52 2.32
N LEU A 230 -17.91 -6.28 1.01
CA LEU A 230 -18.44 -5.07 0.37
C LEU A 230 -19.95 -4.95 0.58
N GLN A 231 -20.68 -6.05 0.47
CA GLN A 231 -22.12 -6.07 0.74
C GLN A 231 -22.44 -5.83 2.21
N ALA A 232 -21.68 -6.42 3.14
CA ALA A 232 -21.82 -6.18 4.56
C ALA A 232 -21.60 -4.69 4.87
N ALA A 233 -20.52 -4.10 4.36
CA ALA A 233 -20.23 -2.67 4.52
C ALA A 233 -21.36 -1.77 3.98
N ALA A 234 -21.97 -2.12 2.85
CA ALA A 234 -23.07 -1.36 2.26
C ALA A 234 -24.40 -1.47 3.04
N ASN A 235 -24.58 -2.56 3.80
CA ASN A 235 -25.81 -2.84 4.54
C ASN A 235 -25.76 -2.40 6.01
N THR A 236 -24.59 -2.06 6.52
CA THR A 236 -24.44 -1.48 7.87
C THR A 236 -25.00 -0.07 7.86
N LYS A 237 -26.26 0.08 8.30
CA LYS A 237 -26.87 1.39 8.52
C LYS A 237 -25.99 2.18 9.49
N GLU A 238 -25.66 3.41 9.13
CA GLU A 238 -25.16 4.42 10.07
C GLU A 238 -26.17 4.49 11.23
N ASN A 239 -25.75 4.05 12.42
CA ASN A 239 -26.47 4.29 13.67
C ASN A 239 -26.10 5.68 14.20
#